data_AF-A0A970BPQ6-F1
#
_entry.id   AF-A0A970BPQ6-F1
#
_cell.length_a   1.000
_cell.length_b   1.000
_cell.length_c   1.000
_cell.angle_alpha   90.00
_cell.angle_beta   90.00
_cell.angle_gamma   90.00
#
_symmetry.space_group_name_H-M   'P 1'
#
loop_
_entity.id
_entity.type
_entity.pdbx_description
1 polymer ?
#
loop_
_entity_poly.entity_id
_entity_poly.type
_entity_poly.pdbx_seq_one_letter_code
_entity_poly.pdbx_strand_id
1 'polypeptide(L)'
;MNNRLHSALQWWLALLVLAVILQVPLPFAPLGLLQHSVAGLVFFIAGLLSVFFSRSPFNTFKTILVEFSVAVPQRLPKLWATYFQVRRRALLIALLPAAAAFAGRVLGLEQTPVFLLCMTSLLLLWLYRTPRQLW
;
A
#
# COMPACT_ATOMS: atom_id res chain seq x y z
N MET A 1 -2.85 20.70 -15.66
CA MET A 1 -4.08 20.28 -14.94
C MET A 1 -4.29 18.75 -14.89
N ASN A 2 -3.88 17.97 -15.91
CA ASN A 2 -4.11 16.51 -15.97
C ASN A 2 -3.51 15.65 -14.83
N ASN A 3 -2.40 16.07 -14.21
CA ASN A 3 -1.70 15.23 -13.22
C ASN A 3 -2.46 15.10 -11.88
N ARG A 4 -3.33 16.07 -11.55
CA ARG A 4 -4.13 16.06 -10.30
C ARG A 4 -5.17 14.93 -10.34
N LEU A 5 -5.92 14.84 -11.43
CA LEU A 5 -6.93 13.79 -11.64
C LEU A 5 -6.30 12.40 -11.68
N HIS A 6 -5.17 12.24 -12.37
CA HIS A 6 -4.44 10.97 -12.39
C HIS A 6 -3.96 10.56 -10.99
N SER A 7 -3.48 11.50 -10.16
CA SER A 7 -3.05 11.18 -8.81
C SER A 7 -4.19 10.79 -7.88
N ALA A 8 -5.34 11.46 -8.00
CA ALA A 8 -6.55 11.14 -7.23
C ALA A 8 -7.14 9.80 -7.69
N LEU A 9 -7.21 9.57 -9.00
CA LEU A 9 -7.66 8.32 -9.59
C LEU A 9 -6.81 7.14 -9.14
N GLN A 10 -5.49 7.29 -9.09
CA GLN A 10 -4.59 6.24 -8.58
C GLN A 10 -4.85 5.89 -7.10
N TRP A 11 -5.23 6.88 -6.29
CA TRP A 11 -5.58 6.65 -4.89
C TRP A 11 -6.94 5.96 -4.76
N TRP A 12 -7.93 6.41 -5.53
CA TRP A 12 -9.25 5.77 -5.61
C TRP A 12 -9.16 4.35 -6.14
N LEU A 13 -8.36 4.08 -7.17
CA LEU A 13 -8.13 2.73 -7.69
C LEU A 13 -7.48 1.83 -6.63
N ALA A 14 -6.50 2.34 -5.87
CA ALA A 14 -5.89 1.57 -4.78
C ALA A 14 -6.91 1.23 -3.68
N LEU A 15 -7.79 2.18 -3.33
CA LEU A 15 -8.90 1.91 -2.39
C LEU A 15 -9.92 0.93 -2.95
N LEU A 16 -10.23 1.01 -4.24
CA LEU A 16 -11.17 0.11 -4.90
C LEU A 16 -10.60 -1.31 -4.92
N VAL A 17 -9.32 -1.48 -5.25
CA VAL A 17 -8.63 -2.79 -5.18
C VAL A 17 -8.62 -3.33 -3.75
N LEU A 18 -8.32 -2.48 -2.75
CA LEU A 18 -8.40 -2.89 -1.36
C LEU A 18 -9.82 -3.30 -0.95
N ALA A 19 -10.84 -2.55 -1.39
CA ALA A 19 -12.24 -2.87 -1.12
C ALA A 19 -12.65 -4.19 -1.78
N VAL A 20 -12.20 -4.46 -3.00
CA VAL A 20 -12.43 -5.75 -3.68
C VAL A 20 -11.77 -6.90 -2.91
N ILE A 21 -10.54 -6.70 -2.44
CA ILE A 21 -9.83 -7.69 -1.61
C ILE A 21 -10.57 -7.94 -0.30
N LEU A 22 -11.15 -6.91 0.32
CA LEU A 22 -11.94 -7.00 1.55
C LEU A 22 -13.33 -7.60 1.34
N GLN A 23 -13.93 -7.46 0.15
CA GLN A 23 -15.25 -8.00 -0.18
C GLN A 23 -15.24 -9.51 -0.49
N VAL A 24 -14.06 -10.13 -0.59
CA VAL A 24 -13.95 -11.58 -0.66
C VAL A 24 -14.60 -12.13 0.61
N PRO A 25 -15.76 -12.81 0.50
CA PRO A 25 -16.52 -13.22 1.66
C PRO A 25 -15.60 -14.04 2.54
N LEU A 26 -15.42 -13.61 3.78
CA LEU A 26 -14.70 -14.37 4.79
C LEU A 26 -15.64 -15.52 5.16
N PRO A 27 -15.43 -16.79 4.74
CA PRO A 27 -16.23 -17.84 5.32
C PRO A 27 -15.97 -17.80 6.82
N PHE A 28 -17.03 -17.50 7.56
CA PHE A 28 -17.06 -17.50 9.01
C PHE A 28 -16.99 -18.96 9.43
N ALA A 29 -15.76 -19.49 9.52
CA ALA A 29 -15.53 -20.81 10.07
C ALA A 29 -15.68 -20.67 11.59
N PRO A 30 -16.63 -21.39 12.23
CA PRO A 30 -16.82 -21.30 13.67
C PRO A 30 -15.61 -21.91 14.37
N LEU A 31 -14.67 -21.08 14.83
CA LEU A 31 -13.60 -21.36 15.82
C LEU A 31 -13.06 -22.81 15.81
N GLY A 32 -12.91 -23.37 14.61
CA GLY A 32 -12.59 -24.76 14.39
C GLY A 32 -11.08 -24.86 14.35
N LEU A 33 -10.48 -24.89 15.54
CA LEU A 33 -9.14 -25.40 15.82
C LEU A 33 -8.19 -25.35 14.61
N LEU A 34 -7.59 -24.17 14.41
CA LEU A 34 -6.19 -24.10 14.03
C LEU A 34 -5.83 -24.98 12.82
N GLN A 35 -6.54 -24.82 11.70
CA GLN A 35 -6.09 -25.35 10.40
C GLN A 35 -4.86 -24.53 9.98
N HIS A 36 -3.71 -24.82 10.60
CA HIS A 36 -2.43 -24.20 10.29
C HIS A 36 -1.96 -24.68 8.93
N SER A 37 -2.39 -23.98 7.88
CA SER A 37 -1.74 -24.08 6.60
C SER A 37 -0.38 -23.37 6.69
N VAL A 38 0.70 -24.17 6.67
CA VAL A 38 2.08 -23.67 6.56
C VAL A 38 2.21 -22.71 5.37
N ALA A 39 1.49 -22.99 4.28
CA ALA A 39 1.44 -22.13 3.10
C ALA A 39 0.83 -20.76 3.42
N GLY A 40 -0.29 -20.71 4.17
CA GLY A 40 -0.87 -19.45 4.64
C GLY A 40 0.16 -18.63 5.44
N LEU A 41 0.83 -19.27 6.41
CA LEU A 41 1.82 -18.62 7.27
C LEU A 41 3.00 -18.02 6.48
N VAL A 42 3.48 -18.68 5.42
CA VAL A 42 4.51 -18.13 4.52
C VAL A 42 4.02 -16.85 3.83
N PHE A 43 2.77 -16.82 3.34
CA PHE A 43 2.19 -15.61 2.76
C PHE A 43 1.97 -14.50 3.78
N PHE A 44 1.64 -14.86 5.03
CA PHE A 44 1.56 -13.88 6.11
C PHE A 44 2.92 -13.23 6.37
N ILE A 45 3.99 -14.02 6.52
CA ILE A 45 5.36 -13.53 6.71
C ILE A 45 5.79 -12.70 5.50
N ALA A 46 5.51 -13.14 4.28
CA ALA A 46 5.81 -12.38 3.06
C ALA A 46 5.09 -11.02 3.04
N GLY A 47 3.81 -11.00 3.43
CA GLY A 47 3.03 -9.78 3.60
C GLY A 47 3.63 -8.86 4.66
N LEU A 48 4.09 -9.41 5.78
CA LEU A 48 4.72 -8.66 6.88
C LEU A 48 6.08 -8.07 6.47
N LEU A 49 6.90 -8.85 5.77
CA LEU A 49 8.18 -8.40 5.21
C LEU A 49 7.96 -7.30 4.16
N SER A 50 6.89 -7.38 3.37
CA SER A 50 6.55 -6.36 2.36
C SER A 50 6.37 -4.96 2.96
N VAL A 51 5.95 -4.85 4.22
CA VAL A 51 5.81 -3.57 4.93
C VAL A 51 7.15 -2.86 5.06
N PHE A 52 8.24 -3.59 5.29
CA PHE A 52 9.58 -3.00 5.44
C PHE A 52 10.11 -2.41 4.13
N PHE A 53 9.67 -2.93 2.98
CA PHE A 53 10.00 -2.35 1.68
C PHE A 53 9.42 -0.94 1.49
N SER A 54 8.38 -0.56 2.26
CA SER A 54 7.81 0.80 2.26
C SER A 54 8.74 1.86 2.87
N ARG A 55 9.74 1.45 3.66
CA ARG A 55 10.65 2.37 4.37
C ARG A 55 11.53 3.19 3.41
N SER A 56 12.03 2.55 2.36
CA SER A 56 12.89 3.18 1.34
C SER A 56 12.16 4.30 0.56
N PRO A 57 10.99 4.06 -0.06
CA PRO A 57 10.27 5.12 -0.76
C PRO A 57 9.78 6.24 0.18
N PHE A 58 9.54 5.96 1.46
CA PHE A 58 9.20 7.00 2.44
C PHE A 58 10.38 7.97 2.69
N ASN A 59 11.61 7.46 2.79
CA ASN A 59 12.79 8.32 2.92
C ASN A 59 13.00 9.17 1.67
N THR A 60 12.90 8.58 0.47
CA THR A 60 13.02 9.34 -0.79
C THR A 60 11.92 10.40 -0.90
N PHE A 61 10.70 10.08 -0.48
CA PHE A 61 9.58 11.02 -0.47
C PHE A 61 9.85 12.22 0.43
N LYS A 62 10.39 12.00 1.63
CA LYS A 62 10.82 13.08 2.52
C LYS A 62 11.92 13.94 1.90
N THR A 63 12.93 13.33 1.30
CA THR A 63 14.02 14.07 0.64
C THR A 63 13.49 14.93 -0.49
N ILE A 64 12.57 14.41 -1.31
CA ILE A 64 11.93 15.17 -2.40
C ILE A 64 11.11 16.34 -1.83
N LEU A 65 10.40 16.16 -0.72
CA LEU A 65 9.66 17.25 -0.06
C LEU A 65 10.58 18.36 0.43
N VAL A 66 11.74 18.02 1.00
CA VAL A 66 12.76 19.00 1.40
C VAL A 66 13.39 19.67 0.19
N GLU A 67 13.64 18.94 -0.89
CA GLU A 67 14.13 19.56 -2.13
C GLU A 67 13.09 20.51 -2.74
N PHE A 68 11.79 20.20 -2.62
CA PHE A 68 10.71 21.08 -3.07
C PHE A 68 10.70 22.43 -2.34
N SER A 69 11.00 22.47 -1.04
CA SER A 69 10.98 23.72 -0.27
C SER A 69 12.15 24.66 -0.61
N VAL A 70 13.22 24.16 -1.24
CA VAL A 70 14.41 24.93 -1.61
C VAL A 70 14.59 24.98 -3.15
N ALA A 71 13.60 24.50 -3.91
CA ALA A 71 13.74 24.34 -5.36
C ALA A 71 13.63 25.67 -6.12
N VAL A 72 14.58 25.89 -7.02
CA VAL A 72 14.54 26.96 -8.04
C VAL A 72 13.49 26.60 -9.13
N PRO A 73 12.74 27.57 -9.69
CA PRO A 73 11.66 27.36 -10.68
C PRO A 73 11.99 26.39 -11.82
N GLN A 74 13.24 26.37 -12.27
CA GLN A 74 13.73 25.54 -13.38
C GLN A 74 13.84 24.05 -13.03
N ARG A 75 13.98 23.68 -11.74
CA ARG A 75 14.07 22.29 -11.26
C ARG A 75 12.72 21.67 -10.92
N LEU A 76 11.67 22.48 -10.72
CA LEU A 76 10.32 22.00 -10.38
C LEU A 76 9.80 20.90 -11.33
N PRO A 77 9.92 21.01 -12.66
CA PRO A 77 9.40 19.98 -13.56
C PRO A 77 10.03 18.60 -13.35
N LYS A 78 11.34 18.55 -13.07
CA LYS A 78 12.06 17.31 -12.78
C LYS A 78 11.66 16.74 -11.41
N LEU A 79 11.53 17.59 -10.39
CA LEU A 79 11.08 17.19 -9.05
C LEU A 79 9.67 16.59 -9.06
N TRP A 80 8.74 17.18 -9.84
CA TRP A 80 7.41 16.62 -10.04
C TRP A 80 7.44 15.25 -10.71
N ALA A 81 8.27 15.04 -11.73
CA ALA A 81 8.41 13.75 -12.40
C ALA A 81 8.89 12.66 -11.42
N THR A 82 9.94 12.95 -10.64
CA THR A 82 10.48 12.04 -9.62
C THR A 82 9.44 11.76 -8.53
N TYR A 83 8.70 12.78 -8.08
CA TYR A 83 7.62 12.63 -7.11
C TYR A 83 6.54 11.64 -7.58
N PHE A 84 6.06 11.76 -8.83
CA PHE A 84 5.05 10.85 -9.36
C PHE A 84 5.57 9.42 -9.50
N GLN A 85 6.84 9.23 -9.85
CA GLN A 85 7.46 7.89 -9.93
C GLN A 85 7.57 7.23 -8.55
N VAL A 86 8.07 7.96 -7.55
CA VAL A 86 8.19 7.46 -6.17
C VAL A 86 6.81 7.12 -5.60
N ARG A 87 5.81 7.98 -5.83
CA ARG A 87 4.43 7.74 -5.39
C ARG A 87 3.83 6.49 -6.02
N ARG A 88 4.02 6.25 -7.33
CA ARG A 88 3.51 5.03 -7.99
C ARG A 88 4.14 3.77 -7.39
N ARG A 89 5.46 3.77 -7.17
CA ARG A 89 6.17 2.65 -6.53
C ARG A 89 5.67 2.42 -5.11
N ALA A 90 5.49 3.49 -4.35
CA ALA A 90 4.97 3.44 -2.99
C ALA A 90 3.55 2.84 -2.93
N LEU A 91 2.66 3.22 -3.86
CA LEU A 91 1.30 2.65 -3.94
C LEU A 91 1.33 1.15 -4.27
N LEU A 92 2.20 0.72 -5.18
CA LEU A 92 2.35 -0.71 -5.50
C LEU A 92 2.86 -1.51 -4.29
N ILE A 93 3.85 -0.97 -3.57
CA ILE A 93 4.38 -1.59 -2.35
C ILE A 93 3.31 -1.63 -1.25
N ALA A 94 2.51 -0.58 -1.12
CA ALA A 94 1.41 -0.52 -0.16
C ALA A 94 0.30 -1.54 -0.46
N LEU A 95 0.15 -2.00 -1.72
CA LEU A 95 -0.79 -3.05 -2.11
C LEU A 95 -0.26 -4.47 -1.83
N LEU A 96 1.06 -4.66 -1.72
CA LEU A 96 1.67 -5.99 -1.50
C LEU A 96 1.13 -6.72 -0.26
N PRO A 97 0.96 -6.09 0.92
CA PRO A 97 0.41 -6.76 2.09
C PRO A 97 -1.02 -7.26 1.85
N ALA A 98 -1.86 -6.48 1.16
CA ALA A 98 -3.24 -6.88 0.84
C ALA A 98 -3.29 -8.03 -0.19
N ALA A 99 -2.42 -7.99 -1.20
CA ALA A 99 -2.30 -9.09 -2.16
C ALA A 99 -1.81 -10.38 -1.48
N ALA A 100 -0.84 -10.28 -0.57
CA ALA A 100 -0.36 -11.39 0.23
C ALA A 100 -1.46 -11.93 1.18
N ALA A 101 -2.27 -11.04 1.77
CA ALA A 101 -3.42 -11.42 2.59
C ALA A 101 -4.47 -12.21 1.79
N PHE A 102 -4.78 -11.77 0.57
CA PHE A 102 -5.69 -12.46 -0.33
C PHE A 102 -5.17 -13.85 -0.72
N ALA A 103 -3.90 -13.95 -1.15
CA ALA A 103 -3.27 -15.22 -1.48
C ALA A 103 -3.22 -16.17 -0.27
N GLY A 104 -2.85 -15.65 0.91
CA GLY A 104 -2.89 -16.39 2.16
C GLY A 104 -4.29 -16.90 2.48
N ARG A 105 -5.33 -16.09 2.29
CA ARG A 105 -6.73 -16.49 2.56
C ARG A 105 -7.17 -17.68 1.72
N VAL A 106 -6.84 -17.66 0.43
CA VAL A 106 -7.13 -18.78 -0.49
C VAL A 106 -6.42 -20.05 -0.04
N LEU A 107 -5.24 -19.92 0.57
CA LEU A 107 -4.42 -21.02 1.07
C LEU A 107 -4.75 -21.44 2.51
N GLY A 108 -5.82 -20.91 3.12
CA GLY A 108 -6.25 -21.30 4.47
C GLY A 108 -5.67 -20.45 5.60
N LEU A 109 -5.25 -19.20 5.34
CA LEU A 109 -4.87 -18.27 6.40
C LEU A 109 -6.09 -17.87 7.25
N GLU A 110 -5.88 -17.83 8.56
CA GLU A 110 -6.82 -17.32 9.56
C GLU A 110 -7.30 -15.90 9.27
N GLN A 111 -8.52 -15.57 9.70
CA GLN A 111 -9.13 -14.26 9.44
C GLN A 111 -8.36 -13.10 10.10
N THR A 112 -7.84 -13.31 11.32
CA THR A 112 -7.10 -12.30 12.08
C THR A 112 -5.85 -11.79 11.34
N PRO A 113 -4.93 -12.63 10.87
CA PRO A 113 -3.78 -12.18 10.08
C PRO A 113 -4.15 -11.57 8.72
N VAL A 114 -5.23 -12.03 8.06
CA VAL A 114 -5.74 -11.36 6.84
C VAL A 114 -6.18 -9.92 7.16
N PHE A 115 -6.92 -9.74 8.26
CA PHE A 115 -7.38 -8.42 8.71
C PHE A 115 -6.21 -7.48 9.04
N LEU A 116 -5.21 -7.98 9.76
CA LEU A 116 -4.00 -7.21 10.11
C LEU A 116 -3.25 -6.75 8.86
N LEU A 117 -3.06 -7.63 7.87
CA LEU A 117 -2.39 -7.27 6.62
C LEU A 117 -3.19 -6.27 5.79
N CYS A 118 -4.52 -6.42 5.73
CA CYS A 118 -5.39 -5.45 5.05
C CYS A 118 -5.37 -4.08 5.74
N MET A 119 -5.45 -4.03 7.07
CA MET A 119 -5.28 -2.80 7.84
C MET A 119 -3.90 -2.17 7.63
N THR A 120 -2.85 -2.99 7.57
CA THR A 120 -1.50 -2.48 7.29
C THR A 120 -1.40 -1.87 5.90
N SER A 121 -1.96 -2.53 4.88
CA SER A 121 -2.05 -1.98 3.52
C SER A 121 -2.84 -0.67 3.49
N LEU A 122 -3.98 -0.60 4.19
CA LEU A 122 -4.77 0.62 4.33
C LEU A 122 -3.96 1.75 4.97
N LEU A 123 -3.26 1.48 6.08
CA LEU A 123 -2.42 2.45 6.77
C LEU A 123 -1.28 2.96 5.87
N LEU A 124 -0.64 2.08 5.09
CA LEU A 124 0.39 2.47 4.12
C LEU A 124 -0.20 3.35 3.02
N LEU A 125 -1.36 3.00 2.47
CA LEU A 125 -2.07 3.83 1.49
C LEU A 125 -2.46 5.20 2.06
N TRP A 126 -2.79 5.24 3.36
CA TRP A 126 -3.10 6.47 4.07
C TRP A 126 -1.85 7.32 4.31
N LEU A 127 -0.71 6.69 4.61
CA LEU A 127 0.58 7.37 4.78
C LEU A 127 1.06 8.02 3.48
N TYR A 128 0.87 7.36 2.33
CA TYR A 128 1.20 7.90 1.01
C TYR A 128 0.12 8.83 0.44
N ARG A 129 -0.87 9.23 1.25
CA ARG A 129 -1.81 10.26 0.87
C ARG A 129 -1.05 11.55 0.57
N THR A 130 -1.33 12.12 -0.60
CA THR A 130 -0.70 13.35 -1.06
C THR A 130 -0.86 14.45 0.00
N PRO A 131 0.24 15.00 0.55
CA PRO A 131 0.15 16.04 1.55
C PRO A 131 -0.51 17.27 0.94
N ARG A 132 -1.45 17.86 1.67
CA ARG A 132 -2.16 19.10 1.28
C ARG A 132 -1.22 20.29 1.04
N GLN A 133 0.05 20.19 1.44
CA GLN A 133 1.06 21.25 1.28
C GLN A 133 1.58 21.41 -0.16
N LEU A 134 1.34 20.42 -1.04
CA LEU A 134 1.68 20.49 -2.48
C LEU A 134 0.50 20.95 -3.36
N TRP A 135 -0.58 21.46 -2.73
CA TRP A 135 -1.80 21.88 -3.43
C TRP A 135 -1.75 23.32 -3.92
#